data_AF-A0A450WEE5-F1
#
_entry.id   AF-A0A450WEE5-F1
#
_cell.length_a   1.000
_cell.length_b   1.000
_cell.length_c   1.000
_cell.angle_alpha   90.00
_cell.angle_beta   90.00
_cell.angle_gamma   90.00
#
_symmetry.space_group_name_H-M   'P 1'
#
loop_
_entity.id
_entity.type
_entity.pdbx_description
1 polymer ?
#
loop_
_entity_poly.entity_id
_entity_poly.type
_entity_poly.pdbx_seq_one_letter_code
_entity_poly.pdbx_strand_id
1 'polypeptide(L)'
;MSHNIIYFSHGQESGPWGTKIQYLADIARRQGFDVESPDYSHIPDPEERVERLLELVPENEGKLILVGSSAGGYVSAVAAETLHPTGLFLLAPAVQLRGFGKRNPQPQAEHRWVVHGWNDAVVAAESVICFARQHKMRLHMLDGDHRLMGVLPSVGDLFQLFLQEILMPPKNIQV
;
A
#
# COMPACT_ATOMS: atom_id res chain seq x y z
N MET A 1 23.18 -8.56 7.57
CA MET A 1 21.79 -9.04 7.78
C MET A 1 20.95 -8.39 6.70
N SER A 2 20.05 -9.11 6.04
CA SER A 2 19.13 -8.50 5.08
C SER A 2 18.18 -7.56 5.82
N HIS A 3 18.20 -6.28 5.45
CA HIS A 3 17.33 -5.25 6.01
C HIS A 3 15.95 -5.38 5.34
N ASN A 4 14.89 -5.47 6.14
CA ASN A 4 13.52 -5.59 5.67
C ASN A 4 12.80 -4.30 6.04
N ILE A 5 12.28 -3.57 5.05
CA ILE A 5 11.77 -2.21 5.26
C ILE A 5 10.41 -2.03 4.63
N ILE A 6 9.57 -1.23 5.29
CA ILE A 6 8.28 -0.80 4.80
C ILE A 6 8.26 0.72 4.66
N TYR A 7 7.86 1.20 3.49
CA TYR A 7 7.55 2.61 3.25
C TYR A 7 6.04 2.84 3.24
N PHE A 8 5.55 3.69 4.15
CA PHE A 8 4.15 4.09 4.22
C PHE A 8 3.93 5.44 3.51
N SER A 9 3.14 5.44 2.45
CA SER A 9 2.68 6.64 1.76
C SER A 9 1.30 7.07 2.27
N HIS A 10 1.25 8.26 2.87
CA HIS A 10 0.01 8.82 3.44
C HIS A 10 -0.91 9.45 2.38
N GLY A 11 -2.18 9.65 2.75
CA GLY A 11 -3.19 10.28 1.90
C GLY A 11 -3.03 11.80 1.76
N GLN A 12 -3.89 12.46 0.99
CA GLN A 12 -3.81 13.91 0.75
C GLN A 12 -4.00 14.73 2.03
N GLU A 13 -4.93 14.32 2.90
CA GLU A 13 -5.38 15.07 4.09
C GLU A 13 -4.80 14.55 5.42
N SER A 14 -4.01 13.48 5.37
CA SER A 14 -3.35 12.92 6.56
C SER A 14 -1.86 13.27 6.53
N GLY A 15 -1.25 13.50 7.69
CA GLY A 15 0.21 13.58 7.78
C GLY A 15 0.90 12.20 7.68
N PRO A 16 2.24 12.16 7.64
CA PRO A 16 3.04 10.94 7.51
C PRO A 16 2.70 9.91 8.59
N TRP A 17 2.66 10.33 9.85
CA TRP A 17 2.35 9.42 10.96
C TRP A 17 0.89 9.53 11.40
N GLY A 18 -0.05 9.50 10.44
CA GLY A 18 -1.49 9.42 10.75
C GLY A 18 -1.86 8.11 11.46
N THR A 19 -3.04 8.08 12.10
CA THR A 19 -3.48 6.95 12.96
C THR A 19 -3.39 5.58 12.27
N LYS A 20 -3.80 5.47 10.99
CA LYS A 20 -3.69 4.22 10.23
C LYS A 20 -2.25 3.75 10.10
N ILE A 21 -1.35 4.67 9.74
CA ILE A 21 0.06 4.36 9.50
C ILE A 21 0.73 3.97 10.82
N GLN A 22 0.49 4.71 11.90
CA GLN A 22 1.01 4.34 13.23
C GLN A 22 0.57 2.94 13.63
N TYR A 23 -0.72 2.63 13.48
CA TYR A 23 -1.28 1.32 13.81
C TYR A 23 -0.64 0.17 13.03
N LEU A 24 -0.48 0.34 11.70
CA LEU A 24 0.14 -0.68 10.85
C LEU A 24 1.66 -0.75 11.03
N ALA A 25 2.33 0.38 11.28
CA ALA A 25 3.76 0.43 11.59
C ALA A 25 4.07 -0.37 12.86
N ASP A 26 3.22 -0.31 13.88
CA ASP A 26 3.40 -1.12 15.09
C ASP A 26 3.28 -2.62 14.82
N ILE A 27 2.39 -3.03 13.90
CA ILE A 27 2.29 -4.42 13.43
C ILE A 27 3.57 -4.84 12.69
N ALA A 28 4.06 -3.99 11.78
CA ALA A 28 5.26 -4.25 11.00
C ALA A 28 6.51 -4.40 11.88
N ARG A 29 6.71 -3.49 12.84
CA ARG A 29 7.83 -3.52 13.79
C ARG A 29 7.83 -4.79 14.63
N ARG A 30 6.65 -5.26 15.08
CA ARG A 30 6.52 -6.53 15.80
C ARG A 30 6.92 -7.75 14.96
N GLN A 31 6.91 -7.63 13.64
CA GLN A 31 7.36 -8.66 12.70
C GLN A 31 8.81 -8.46 12.22
N GLY A 32 9.54 -7.50 12.81
CA GLY A 32 10.96 -7.27 12.52
C GLY A 32 11.22 -6.48 11.24
N PHE A 33 10.24 -5.70 10.76
CA PHE A 33 10.48 -4.72 9.70
C PHE A 33 10.86 -3.35 10.29
N ASP A 34 11.80 -2.70 9.64
CA ASP A 34 11.99 -1.26 9.77
C ASP A 34 10.88 -0.51 9.03
N VAL A 35 10.55 0.69 9.49
CA VAL A 35 9.39 1.43 8.99
C VAL A 35 9.73 2.90 8.77
N GLU A 36 9.56 3.33 7.53
CA GLU A 36 9.67 4.73 7.11
C GLU A 36 8.29 5.25 6.66
N SER A 37 8.03 6.52 6.94
CA SER A 37 6.82 7.19 6.49
C SER A 37 7.16 8.59 5.98
N PRO A 38 7.50 8.72 4.69
CA PRO A 38 7.86 10.01 4.10
C PRO A 38 6.74 11.05 4.23
N ASP A 39 7.11 12.30 4.46
CA ASP A 39 6.17 13.41 4.53
C ASP A 39 5.95 14.05 3.15
N TYR A 40 4.71 13.99 2.68
CA TYR A 40 4.22 14.59 1.44
C TYR A 40 3.26 15.76 1.70
N SER A 41 3.14 16.25 2.94
CA SER A 41 2.17 17.30 3.31
C SER A 41 2.35 18.59 2.50
N HIS A 42 3.56 18.83 2.01
CA HIS A 42 3.92 20.00 1.18
C HIS A 42 3.94 19.72 -0.33
N ILE A 43 3.62 18.49 -0.75
CA ILE A 43 3.71 18.03 -2.13
C ILE A 43 2.30 17.66 -2.60
N PRO A 44 1.55 18.56 -3.24
CA PRO A 44 0.17 18.27 -3.65
C PRO A 44 0.09 17.41 -4.91
N ASP A 45 1.07 17.49 -5.83
CA ASP A 45 1.10 16.71 -7.07
C ASP A 45 1.45 15.24 -6.76
N PRO A 46 0.56 14.28 -7.10
CA PRO A 46 0.84 12.86 -6.92
C PRO A 46 2.11 12.37 -7.63
N GLU A 47 2.48 12.98 -8.76
CA GLU A 47 3.68 12.58 -9.50
C GLU A 47 4.97 12.99 -8.77
N GLU A 48 5.00 14.19 -8.20
CA GLU A 48 6.12 14.64 -7.36
C GLU A 48 6.25 13.76 -6.11
N ARG A 49 5.13 13.27 -5.56
CA ARG A 49 5.18 12.29 -4.45
C ARG A 49 5.79 10.95 -4.88
N VAL A 50 5.53 10.50 -6.10
CA VAL A 50 6.14 9.29 -6.68
C VAL A 50 7.64 9.49 -6.82
N GLU A 51 8.07 10.59 -7.44
CA GLU A 51 9.49 10.92 -7.59
C GLU A 51 10.18 10.94 -6.22
N ARG A 52 9.57 11.59 -5.23
CA ARG A 52 10.09 11.63 -3.87
C ARG A 52 10.23 10.25 -3.23
N LEU A 53 9.27 9.35 -3.43
CA LEU A 53 9.37 7.98 -2.92
C LEU A 53 10.50 7.22 -3.60
N LEU A 54 10.66 7.35 -4.93
CA LEU A 54 11.73 6.69 -5.68
C LEU A 54 13.13 7.12 -5.22
N GLU A 55 13.31 8.40 -4.88
CA GLU A 55 14.57 8.92 -4.35
C GLU A 55 14.91 8.40 -2.93
N LEU A 56 13.89 8.11 -2.13
CA LEU A 56 14.05 7.75 -0.72
C LEU A 56 14.33 6.26 -0.50
N VAL A 57 13.93 5.41 -1.45
CA VAL A 57 14.09 3.96 -1.34
C VAL A 57 15.49 3.58 -1.84
N PRO A 58 16.37 3.07 -0.96
CA PRO A 58 17.72 2.70 -1.36
C PRO A 58 17.73 1.44 -2.24
N GLU A 59 18.77 1.33 -3.07
CA GLU A 59 19.03 0.11 -3.84
C GLU A 59 19.51 -1.01 -2.89
N ASN A 60 19.05 -2.25 -3.13
CA ASN A 60 19.47 -3.49 -2.45
C ASN A 60 18.92 -3.73 -1.03
N GLU A 61 17.62 -3.51 -0.83
CA GLU A 61 16.91 -4.00 0.36
C GLU A 61 16.64 -5.51 0.27
N GLY A 62 16.56 -6.17 1.43
CA GLY A 62 16.25 -7.60 1.50
C GLY A 62 14.80 -7.88 1.09
N LYS A 63 13.86 -7.32 1.85
CA LYS A 63 12.43 -7.31 1.52
C LYS A 63 11.91 -5.88 1.60
N LEU A 64 11.54 -5.33 0.45
CA LEU A 64 10.94 -4.02 0.33
C LEU A 64 9.42 -4.16 0.25
N ILE A 65 8.71 -3.47 1.14
CA ILE A 65 7.24 -3.38 1.11
C ILE A 65 6.83 -1.93 0.91
N LEU A 66 5.93 -1.69 -0.04
CA LEU A 66 5.27 -0.40 -0.20
C LEU A 66 3.84 -0.50 0.31
N VAL A 67 3.46 0.43 1.19
CA VAL A 67 2.11 0.53 1.73
C VAL A 67 1.56 1.92 1.47
N GLY A 68 0.37 2.03 0.88
CA GLY A 68 -0.19 3.32 0.51
C GLY A 68 -1.66 3.43 0.82
N SER A 69 -2.11 4.58 1.33
CA SER A 69 -3.53 4.86 1.57
C SER A 69 -4.06 6.01 0.74
N SER A 70 -5.21 5.84 0.07
CA SER A 70 -5.84 6.86 -0.79
C SER A 70 -4.85 7.41 -1.82
N ALA A 71 -4.54 8.70 -1.79
CA ALA A 71 -3.49 9.32 -2.61
C ALA A 71 -2.14 8.60 -2.48
N GLY A 72 -1.74 8.19 -1.28
CA GLY A 72 -0.53 7.39 -1.08
C GLY A 72 -0.62 6.00 -1.70
N GLY A 73 -1.83 5.44 -1.84
CA GLY A 73 -2.07 4.18 -2.54
C GLY A 73 -1.74 4.29 -4.04
N TYR A 74 -2.05 5.42 -4.67
CA TYR A 74 -1.59 5.71 -6.03
C TYR A 74 -0.06 5.81 -6.10
N VAL A 75 0.55 6.56 -5.18
CA VAL A 75 2.00 6.77 -5.14
C VAL A 75 2.75 5.44 -5.03
N SER A 76 2.36 4.58 -4.08
CA SER A 76 2.97 3.26 -3.91
C SER A 76 2.74 2.36 -5.13
N ALA A 77 1.55 2.41 -5.75
CA ALA A 77 1.26 1.59 -6.93
C ALA A 77 2.09 2.00 -8.16
N VAL A 78 2.29 3.30 -8.39
CA VAL A 78 3.14 3.78 -9.50
C VAL A 78 4.61 3.52 -9.20
N ALA A 79 5.09 3.78 -7.99
CA ALA A 79 6.49 3.54 -7.63
C ALA A 79 6.87 2.05 -7.73
N ALA A 80 5.92 1.14 -7.49
CA ALA A 80 6.11 -0.29 -7.65
C ALA A 80 6.42 -0.73 -9.10
N GLU A 81 6.12 0.09 -10.11
CA GLU A 81 6.54 -0.17 -11.50
C GLU A 81 8.06 -0.14 -11.67
N THR A 82 8.75 0.70 -10.89
CA THR A 82 10.20 0.88 -10.96
C THR A 82 10.91 0.07 -9.89
N LEU A 83 10.40 0.11 -8.65
CA LEU A 83 11.08 -0.47 -7.48
C LEU A 83 10.92 -1.99 -7.37
N HIS A 84 9.92 -2.57 -8.05
CA HIS A 84 9.63 -4.01 -7.99
C HIS A 84 9.64 -4.59 -6.56
N PRO A 85 8.91 -3.99 -5.59
CA PRO A 85 8.95 -4.42 -4.20
C PRO A 85 8.49 -5.87 -4.03
N THR A 86 8.95 -6.52 -2.96
CA THR A 86 8.46 -7.85 -2.58
C THR A 86 6.95 -7.82 -2.29
N GLY A 87 6.47 -6.73 -1.66
CA GLY A 87 5.07 -6.56 -1.33
C GLY A 87 4.52 -5.18 -1.63
N LEU A 88 3.27 -5.14 -2.08
CA LEU A 88 2.46 -3.94 -2.26
C LEU A 88 1.11 -4.12 -1.52
N PHE A 89 0.85 -3.26 -0.54
CA PHE A 89 -0.39 -3.28 0.24
C PHE A 89 -1.12 -1.94 0.13
N LEU A 90 -2.28 -1.93 -0.49
CA LEU A 90 -3.01 -0.71 -0.81
C LEU A 90 -4.29 -0.58 0.03
N LEU A 91 -4.52 0.59 0.59
CA LEU A 91 -5.70 0.93 1.41
C LEU A 91 -6.54 2.00 0.71
N ALA A 92 -7.73 1.64 0.28
CA ALA A 92 -8.62 2.53 -0.45
C ALA A 92 -7.91 3.37 -1.54
N PRO A 93 -7.14 2.76 -2.45
CA PRO A 93 -6.20 3.49 -3.30
C PRO A 93 -6.91 4.39 -4.30
N ALA A 94 -6.39 5.59 -4.54
CA ALA A 94 -6.91 6.54 -5.52
C ALA A 94 -6.55 6.13 -6.97
N VAL A 95 -7.08 4.99 -7.41
CA VAL A 95 -6.86 4.42 -8.75
C VAL A 95 -8.09 4.55 -9.62
N GLN A 96 -7.88 4.71 -10.93
CA GLN A 96 -8.95 4.93 -11.92
C GLN A 96 -9.87 6.12 -11.57
N LEU A 97 -9.37 7.08 -10.78
CA LEU A 97 -10.08 8.29 -10.41
C LEU A 97 -9.78 9.40 -11.42
N ARG A 98 -10.81 9.88 -12.11
CA ARG A 98 -10.65 10.91 -13.15
C ARG A 98 -10.05 12.18 -12.54
N GLY A 99 -8.97 12.67 -13.15
CA GLY A 99 -8.30 13.90 -12.72
C GLY A 99 -7.35 13.74 -11.54
N PHE A 100 -7.17 12.52 -11.02
CA PHE A 100 -6.18 12.21 -10.01
C PHE A 100 -5.02 11.41 -10.62
N GLY A 101 -3.80 11.95 -10.50
CA GLY A 101 -2.62 11.39 -11.15
C GLY A 101 -2.62 11.58 -12.67
N LYS A 102 -1.45 11.45 -13.29
CA LYS A 102 -1.27 11.57 -14.75
C LYS A 102 -1.23 10.21 -15.43
N ARG A 103 -1.15 9.12 -14.68
CA ARG A 103 -0.88 7.76 -15.18
C ARG A 103 -1.87 6.74 -14.62
N ASN A 104 -2.08 5.65 -15.35
CA ASN A 104 -2.75 4.46 -14.83
C ASN A 104 -1.68 3.52 -14.26
N PRO A 105 -1.62 3.29 -12.93
CA PRO A 105 -0.54 2.50 -12.34
C PRO A 105 -0.45 1.08 -12.93
N GLN A 106 0.77 0.57 -13.12
CA GLN A 106 1.06 -0.78 -13.63
C GLN A 106 1.89 -1.62 -12.62
N PRO A 107 1.47 -1.71 -11.34
CA PRO A 107 2.33 -2.17 -10.25
C PRO A 107 2.90 -3.58 -10.45
N GLN A 108 4.21 -3.71 -10.22
CA GLN A 108 4.90 -5.00 -10.14
C GLN A 108 5.32 -5.30 -8.71
N ALA A 109 4.86 -6.42 -8.16
CA ALA A 109 5.30 -6.95 -6.88
C ALA A 109 4.95 -8.44 -6.81
N GLU A 110 5.67 -9.19 -6.00
CA GLU A 110 5.39 -10.61 -5.80
C GLU A 110 4.06 -10.80 -5.07
N HIS A 111 3.86 -10.04 -3.97
CA HIS A 111 2.60 -10.00 -3.22
C HIS A 111 1.88 -8.67 -3.43
N ARG A 112 0.63 -8.69 -3.89
CA ARG A 112 -0.17 -7.49 -4.18
C ARG A 112 -1.55 -7.61 -3.56
N TRP A 113 -1.81 -6.82 -2.52
CA TRP A 113 -3.08 -6.84 -1.79
C TRP A 113 -3.73 -5.45 -1.81
N VAL A 114 -5.05 -5.44 -1.91
CA VAL A 114 -5.86 -4.23 -1.81
C VAL A 114 -6.93 -4.46 -0.75
N VAL A 115 -7.09 -3.49 0.15
CA VAL A 115 -8.18 -3.44 1.12
C VAL A 115 -9.02 -2.19 0.84
N HIS A 116 -10.31 -2.38 0.60
CA HIS A 116 -11.24 -1.31 0.23
C HIS A 116 -12.54 -1.38 1.03
N GLY A 117 -13.19 -0.22 1.19
CA GLY A 117 -14.48 -0.12 1.85
C GLY A 117 -15.62 -0.17 0.84
N TRP A 118 -16.68 -0.94 1.12
CA TRP A 118 -17.90 -0.94 0.30
C TRP A 118 -18.59 0.42 0.26
N ASN A 119 -18.49 1.19 1.35
CA ASN A 119 -19.16 2.47 1.51
C ASN A 119 -18.22 3.66 1.21
N ASP A 120 -17.21 3.45 0.37
CA ASP A 120 -16.28 4.50 -0.04
C ASP A 120 -16.95 5.48 -1.01
N ALA A 121 -17.21 6.69 -0.52
CA ALA A 121 -17.82 7.77 -1.30
C ALA A 121 -16.81 8.61 -2.10
N VAL A 122 -15.50 8.35 -1.97
CA VAL A 122 -14.43 9.08 -2.66
C VAL A 122 -13.91 8.28 -3.86
N VAL A 123 -13.62 7.00 -3.63
CA VAL A 123 -13.19 6.06 -4.66
C VAL A 123 -14.20 4.92 -4.75
N ALA A 124 -14.93 4.88 -5.86
CA ALA A 124 -15.93 3.86 -6.10
C ALA A 124 -15.34 2.43 -6.02
N ALA A 125 -16.08 1.53 -5.39
CA ALA A 125 -15.66 0.13 -5.24
C ALA A 125 -15.38 -0.53 -6.60
N GLU A 126 -16.17 -0.20 -7.62
CA GLU A 126 -16.03 -0.69 -8.99
C GLU A 126 -14.67 -0.36 -9.61
N SER A 127 -14.18 0.86 -9.37
CA SER A 127 -12.85 1.30 -9.83
C SER A 127 -11.75 0.42 -9.23
N VAL A 128 -11.84 0.14 -7.93
CA VAL A 128 -10.85 -0.67 -7.23
C VAL A 128 -10.96 -2.15 -7.61
N ILE A 129 -12.17 -2.68 -7.78
CA ILE A 129 -12.41 -4.04 -8.29
C ILE A 129 -11.82 -4.19 -9.70
N CYS A 130 -12.05 -3.20 -10.57
CA CYS A 130 -11.53 -3.20 -11.93
C CYS A 130 -9.99 -3.19 -11.93
N PHE A 131 -9.38 -2.31 -11.13
CA PHE A 131 -7.93 -2.22 -10.95
C PHE A 131 -7.33 -3.52 -10.41
N ALA A 132 -7.89 -4.06 -9.32
CA ALA A 132 -7.42 -5.32 -8.73
C ALA A 132 -7.53 -6.48 -9.72
N ARG A 133 -8.62 -6.56 -10.51
CA ARG A 133 -8.80 -7.56 -11.56
C ARG A 133 -7.76 -7.41 -12.67
N GLN A 134 -7.50 -6.19 -13.14
CA GLN A 134 -6.52 -5.91 -14.19
C GLN A 134 -5.12 -6.40 -13.79
N HIS A 135 -4.74 -6.22 -12.52
CA HIS A 135 -3.41 -6.56 -12.02
C HIS A 135 -3.37 -7.87 -11.21
N LYS A 136 -4.45 -8.65 -11.20
CA LYS A 136 -4.60 -9.92 -10.46
C LYS A 136 -4.20 -9.80 -8.98
N MET A 137 -4.58 -8.69 -8.35
CA MET A 137 -4.30 -8.43 -6.94
C MET A 137 -5.28 -9.21 -6.05
N ARG A 138 -4.84 -9.59 -4.85
CA ARG A 138 -5.76 -10.10 -3.84
C ARG A 138 -6.59 -8.94 -3.31
N LEU A 139 -7.90 -9.01 -3.46
CA LEU A 139 -8.83 -7.94 -3.09
C LEU A 139 -9.63 -8.32 -1.84
N HIS A 140 -9.63 -7.44 -0.85
CA HIS A 140 -10.41 -7.54 0.37
C HIS A 140 -11.38 -6.37 0.45
N MET A 141 -12.68 -6.65 0.34
CA MET A 141 -13.73 -5.66 0.48
C MET A 141 -14.33 -5.76 1.88
N LEU A 142 -14.35 -4.66 2.62
CA LEU A 142 -14.84 -4.57 3.99
C LEU A 142 -16.07 -3.67 4.07
N ASP A 143 -16.92 -3.88 5.09
CA ASP A 143 -18.00 -2.95 5.43
C ASP A 143 -17.44 -1.69 6.12
N GLY A 144 -16.72 -0.88 5.34
CA GLY A 144 -16.04 0.33 5.78
C GLY A 144 -16.21 1.47 4.77
N ASP A 145 -15.90 2.67 5.21
CA ASP A 145 -15.86 3.89 4.40
C ASP A 145 -14.48 4.11 3.75
N HIS A 146 -14.30 5.23 3.05
CA HIS A 146 -13.00 5.62 2.46
C HIS A 146 -11.86 5.64 3.49
N ARG A 147 -12.18 6.04 4.73
CA ARG A 147 -11.16 6.24 5.76
C ARG A 147 -10.69 4.91 6.34
N LEU A 148 -11.51 3.85 6.25
CA LEU A 148 -11.32 2.52 6.84
C LEU A 148 -11.10 2.54 8.36
N MET A 149 -11.43 3.64 9.04
CA MET A 149 -11.14 3.82 10.46
C MET A 149 -12.02 2.94 11.35
N GLY A 150 -13.30 2.77 10.98
CA GLY A 150 -14.24 1.91 11.71
C GLY A 150 -13.91 0.42 11.62
N VAL A 151 -13.09 0.03 10.64
CA VAL A 151 -12.67 -1.36 10.39
C VAL A 151 -11.15 -1.54 10.48
N LEU A 152 -10.44 -0.58 11.10
CA LEU A 152 -8.98 -0.58 11.17
C LEU A 152 -8.39 -1.86 11.82
N PRO A 153 -9.00 -2.46 12.86
CA PRO A 153 -8.53 -3.75 13.38
C PRO A 153 -8.51 -4.85 12.32
N SER A 154 -9.57 -4.99 11.52
CA SER A 154 -9.65 -5.96 10.42
C SER A 154 -8.60 -5.68 9.34
N VAL A 155 -8.33 -4.40 9.05
CA VAL A 155 -7.23 -4.00 8.16
C VAL A 155 -5.87 -4.45 8.73
N GLY A 156 -5.68 -4.32 10.04
CA GLY A 156 -4.50 -4.79 10.76
C GLY A 156 -4.30 -6.30 10.65
N ASP A 157 -5.35 -7.08 10.85
CA ASP A 157 -5.30 -8.54 10.73
C ASP A 157 -4.90 -8.96 9.31
N LEU A 158 -5.49 -8.33 8.29
CA LEU A 158 -5.13 -8.57 6.89
C LEU A 158 -3.68 -8.16 6.60
N PHE A 159 -3.22 -7.03 7.13
CA PHE A 159 -1.85 -6.59 6.97
C PHE A 159 -0.86 -7.54 7.65
N GLN A 160 -1.20 -8.04 8.84
CA GLN A 160 -0.40 -9.05 9.54
C GLN A 160 -0.27 -10.33 8.71
N LEU A 161 -1.38 -10.84 8.17
CA LEU A 161 -1.38 -12.02 7.29
C LEU A 161 -0.55 -11.81 6.03
N PHE A 162 -0.65 -10.63 5.42
CA PHE A 162 0.15 -10.25 4.26
C PHE A 162 1.66 -10.31 4.55
N LEU A 163 2.11 -9.71 5.66
CA LEU A 163 3.52 -9.74 6.05
C LEU A 163 4.00 -11.17 6.37
N GLN A 164 3.15 -11.98 7.03
CA GLN A 164 3.48 -13.37 7.31
C GLN A 164 3.66 -14.19 6.02
N GLU A 165 2.80 -13.99 5.00
CA GLU A 165 2.95 -14.64 3.69
C GLU A 165 4.26 -14.28 3.01
N ILE A 166 4.68 -13.02 3.11
CA ILE A 166 5.96 -12.56 2.56
C ILE A 166 7.14 -13.15 3.35
N LEU A 167 7.04 -13.27 4.67
CA LEU A 167 8.11 -13.81 5.51
C LEU A 167 8.28 -15.32 5.37
N MET A 168 7.21 -16.06 5.06
CA MET A 168 7.25 -17.50 4.87
C MET A 168 7.94 -17.90 3.55
N PRO A 169 8.78 -18.94 3.53
CA PRO A 169 9.25 -19.54 2.28
C PRO A 169 8.08 -20.19 1.52
N PRO A 170 8.16 -20.32 0.19
CA PRO A 170 7.11 -20.93 -0.61
C PRO A 170 6.79 -22.33 -0.06
N LYS A 171 5.52 -22.57 0.26
CA LYS A 171 5.06 -23.89 0.68
C LYS A 171 5.16 -24.82 -0.52
N ASN A 172 6.11 -25.75 -0.49
CA ASN A 172 6.10 -26.90 -1.39
C ASN A 172 4.89 -27.76 -1.03
N ILE A 173 3.76 -27.52 -1.70
CA ILE A 173 2.65 -28.45 -1.70
C ILE A 173 3.09 -29.58 -2.64
N GLN A 174 3.62 -30.66 -2.07
CA GLN A 174 3.74 -31.92 -2.80
C GLN A 174 2.31 -32.41 -3.07
N VAL A 175 1.92 -32.38 -4.34
CA VAL A 175 0.70 -33.03 -4.85
C VAL A 175 1.07 -34.42 -5.32
#